data_AF-A0A3S1R6A5-F1
#
_entry.id   AF-A0A3S1R6A5-F1
#
_cell.length_a   1.000
_cell.length_b   1.000
_cell.length_c   1.000
_cell.angle_alpha   90.00
_cell.angle_beta   90.00
_cell.angle_gamma   90.00
#
_symmetry.space_group_name_H-M   'P 1'
#
loop_
_entity.id
_entity.type
_entity.pdbx_description
1 polymer ?
#
loop_
_entity_poly.entity_id
_entity_poly.type
_entity_poly.pdbx_seq_one_letter_code
_entity_poly.pdbx_strand_id
1 'polypeptide(L)' 'MQEPEIAEKNTPYWWEAAPVMPLPRQPLAKKLDAVIVGAGYAGLSAGLALAREGRSVAAFDAMHPGEGAS' A
#
# COMPACT_ATOMS: atom_id res chain seq x y z
N MET A 1 -20.68 -28.64 -12.47
CA MET A 1 -20.15 -27.27 -12.37
C MET A 1 -18.67 -27.45 -12.14
N GLN A 2 -17.84 -27.14 -13.14
CA GLN A 2 -16.38 -27.28 -13.01
C GLN A 2 -15.92 -26.23 -11.99
N GLU A 3 -15.34 -26.67 -10.87
CA GLU A 3 -14.59 -25.77 -9.99
C GLU A 3 -13.39 -25.24 -10.78
N PRO A 4 -13.12 -23.92 -10.75
CA PRO A 4 -11.91 -23.41 -11.37
C PRO A 4 -10.71 -23.93 -10.59
N GLU A 5 -9.74 -24.43 -11.34
CA GLU A 5 -8.47 -24.96 -10.87
C GLU A 5 -7.69 -23.84 -10.13
N ILE A 6 -7.85 -23.78 -8.80
CA ILE A 6 -7.14 -22.84 -7.89
C ILE A 6 -5.61 -22.87 -8.14
N ALA A 7 -5.11 -23.98 -8.68
CA ALA A 7 -3.69 -24.24 -8.92
C ALA A 7 -3.04 -23.37 -10.02
N GLU A 8 -3.80 -22.68 -10.88
CA GLU A 8 -3.26 -21.92 -12.03
C GLU A 8 -3.15 -20.40 -11.79
N LYS A 9 -3.53 -19.89 -10.61
CA LYS A 9 -3.55 -18.44 -10.35
C LYS A 9 -2.27 -17.98 -9.62
N ASN A 10 -1.44 -17.21 -10.30
CA ASN A 10 -0.21 -16.62 -9.74
C ASN A 10 -0.43 -15.35 -8.90
N THR A 11 -1.66 -15.09 -8.47
CA THR A 11 -2.02 -13.92 -7.65
C THR A 11 -2.60 -14.37 -6.31
N PRO A 12 -2.34 -13.66 -5.20
CA PRO A 12 -2.93 -14.00 -3.91
C PRO A 12 -4.46 -14.02 -3.93
N TYR A 13 -5.05 -14.97 -3.20
CA TYR A 13 -6.50 -15.13 -3.11
C TYR A 13 -7.24 -13.84 -2.70
N TRP A 14 -6.69 -13.09 -1.75
CA TRP A 14 -7.32 -11.86 -1.23
C TRP A 14 -7.40 -10.73 -2.26
N TRP A 15 -6.58 -10.76 -3.33
CA TRP A 15 -6.68 -9.76 -4.41
C TRP A 15 -7.96 -9.88 -5.23
N GLU A 16 -8.70 -10.99 -5.12
CA GLU A 16 -10.02 -11.11 -5.74
C GLU A 16 -11.04 -10.14 -5.13
N ALA A 17 -10.97 -9.93 -3.82
CA ALA A 17 -11.84 -9.01 -3.09
C ALA A 17 -11.24 -7.60 -2.96
N ALA A 18 -9.91 -7.51 -2.92
CA ALA A 18 -9.16 -6.26 -2.75
C ALA A 18 -8.00 -6.19 -3.74
N PRO A 19 -8.27 -5.90 -5.02
CA PRO A 19 -7.22 -5.80 -6.03
C PRO A 19 -6.28 -4.64 -5.71
N VAL A 20 -5.01 -4.78 -6.09
CA VAL A 20 -4.02 -3.69 -6.01
C VAL A 20 -4.48 -2.54 -6.90
N MET A 21 -4.59 -1.35 -6.33
CA MET A 21 -5.03 -0.15 -7.03
C MET A 21 -3.85 0.79 -7.27
N PRO A 22 -3.51 1.13 -8.51
CA PRO A 22 -2.49 2.12 -8.79
C PRO A 22 -2.95 3.50 -8.32
N LEU A 23 -2.03 4.24 -7.68
CA LEU A 23 -2.29 5.60 -7.25
C LEU A 23 -1.77 6.61 -8.27
N PRO A 24 -2.46 7.75 -8.46
CA PRO A 24 -1.94 8.83 -9.29
C PRO A 24 -0.64 9.36 -8.68
N ARG A 25 0.32 9.69 -9.55
CA ARG A 25 1.56 10.33 -9.11
C ARG A 25 1.25 11.70 -8.52
N GLN A 26 1.87 12.00 -7.38
CA GLN A 26 1.75 13.29 -6.71
C GLN A 26 3.09 14.03 -6.76
N PRO A 27 3.09 15.37 -6.85
CA PRO A 27 4.31 16.16 -6.74
C PRO A 27 4.94 15.96 -5.35
N LEU A 28 6.26 15.95 -5.30
CA LEU A 28 6.99 15.80 -4.05
C LEU A 28 6.85 17.04 -3.17
N ALA A 29 6.45 16.84 -1.92
CA ALA A 29 6.51 17.89 -0.91
C ALA A 29 7.98 18.24 -0.62
N LYS A 30 8.30 19.53 -0.57
CA LYS A 30 9.67 20.00 -0.28
C LYS A 30 10.07 19.84 1.19
N LYS A 31 9.09 19.76 2.09
CA LYS A 31 9.25 19.62 3.54
C LYS A 31 8.12 18.77 4.11
N LEU A 32 8.47 17.89 5.03
CA LEU A 32 7.59 17.00 5.77
C LEU A 32 8.17 16.83 7.18
N ASP A 33 7.31 16.57 8.17
CA ASP A 33 7.75 16.24 9.53
C ASP A 33 8.34 14.83 9.59
N ALA A 34 7.81 13.90 8.78
CA ALA A 34 8.39 12.56 8.63
C ALA A 34 8.18 11.97 7.22
N VAL A 35 9.04 11.03 6.87
CA VAL A 35 8.97 10.26 5.62
C VAL A 35 8.90 8.77 5.98
N ILE A 36 7.96 8.06 5.36
CA ILE A 36 7.82 6.61 5.48
C ILE A 36 8.39 5.96 4.22
N VAL A 37 9.29 4.99 4.39
CA VAL A 37 9.81 4.16 3.30
C VAL A 37 9.15 2.79 3.40
N GLY A 38 8.34 2.43 2.41
CA GLY A 38 7.48 1.26 2.40
C GLY A 38 6.03 1.58 2.78
N ALA A 39 5.11 1.41 1.85
CA ALA A 39 3.66 1.59 2.00
C ALA A 39 2.94 0.24 2.27
N GLY A 40 3.57 -0.62 3.06
CA GLY A 40 2.94 -1.80 3.63
C GLY A 40 2.23 -1.52 4.95
N TYR A 41 1.68 -2.57 5.58
CA TYR A 41 0.88 -2.47 6.81
C TYR A 41 1.55 -1.63 7.91
N ALA A 42 2.82 -1.91 8.23
CA ALA A 42 3.55 -1.22 9.29
C ALA A 42 3.81 0.25 8.94
N GLY A 43 4.22 0.54 7.71
CA GLY A 43 4.51 1.89 7.25
C GLY A 43 3.27 2.78 7.22
N LEU A 44 2.15 2.26 6.70
CA LEU A 44 0.88 2.98 6.68
C LEU A 44 0.30 3.17 8.09
N SER A 45 0.46 2.17 8.96
CA SER A 45 0.04 2.29 10.37
C SER A 45 0.85 3.37 11.10
N ALA A 46 2.17 3.42 10.89
CA ALA A 46 3.02 4.49 11.43
C ALA A 46 2.64 5.86 10.86
N GLY A 47 2.42 5.96 9.55
CA GLY A 47 1.97 7.18 8.89
C GLY A 47 0.63 7.68 9.43
N LEU A 48 -0.33 6.77 9.64
CA LEU A 48 -1.64 7.09 10.22
C LEU A 48 -1.51 7.62 11.65
N ALA A 49 -0.67 7.01 12.47
CA ALA A 49 -0.43 7.47 13.83
C ALA A 49 0.15 8.89 13.85
N LEU A 50 1.17 9.16 13.01
CA LEU A 50 1.78 10.49 12.91
C LEU A 50 0.80 11.54 12.35
N ALA A 51 0.03 11.19 11.33
CA ALA A 51 -0.95 12.10 10.73
C ALA A 51 -2.05 12.49 11.74
N ARG A 52 -2.49 11.55 12.60
CA ARG A 52 -3.47 11.83 13.66
C ARG A 52 -2.96 12.81 14.72
N GLU A 53 -1.65 12.85 14.93
CA GLU A 53 -0.98 13.84 15.79
C GLU A 53 -0.65 15.16 15.05
N GLY A 54 -1.23 15.37 13.86
CA GLY A 54 -1.10 16.60 13.09
C GLY A 54 0.24 16.76 12.37
N ARG A 55 1.02 15.68 12.22
CA ARG A 55 2.30 15.71 11.49
C ARG A 55 2.08 15.57 9.99
N SER A 56 2.81 16.35 9.22
CA SER A 56 2.92 16.19 7.77
C SER A 56 3.79 14.98 7.43
N VAL A 57 3.20 14.00 6.75
CA VAL A 57 3.86 12.74 6.40
C VAL A 57 3.60 12.34 4.95
N ALA A 58 4.58 11.68 4.33
CA ALA A 58 4.40 11.02 3.05
C ALA A 58 5.05 9.64 3.06
N ALA A 59 4.39 8.66 2.44
CA ALA A 59 4.92 7.33 2.23
C ALA A 59 5.42 7.16 0.79
N PHE A 60 6.57 6.52 0.64
CA PHE A 60 7.17 6.19 -0.64
C PHE A 60 7.37 4.68 -0.71
N ASP A 61 6.89 4.08 -1.79
CA ASP A 61 7.08 2.67 -2.07
C ASP A 61 7.62 2.49 -3.49
N ALA A 62 8.35 1.41 -3.70
CA ALA A 62 8.84 1.03 -5.02
C ALA A 62 7.74 0.41 -5.89
N MET A 63 6.70 -0.13 -5.25
CA MET A 63 5.53 -0.77 -5.86
C MET A 63 4.25 -0.03 -5.48
N HIS A 64 3.09 -0.62 -5.76
CA HIS A 64 1.83 -0.07 -5.27
C HIS A 64 1.62 -0.40 -3.78
N PRO A 65 0.91 0.46 -3.03
CA PRO A 65 0.57 0.14 -1.65
C PRO A 65 -0.13 -1.21 -1.55
N GLY A 66 0.36 -2.06 -0.64
CA GLY A 66 -0.18 -3.39 -0.39
C GLY A 66 0.27 -4.53 -1.33
N GLU A 67 1.11 -4.23 -2.33
CA GLU A 67 1.54 -5.24 -3.31
C GLU A 67 2.44 -6.34 -2.70
N GLY A 68 3.22 -6.00 -1.67
CA GLY A 68 4.18 -6.90 -1.00
C GLY A 68 3.61 -7.84 0.08
N ALA A 69 2.32 -8.20 0.00
CA ALA A 69 1.56 -8.98 0.98
C ALA A 69 1.04 -8.21 2.21
N SER A 70 0.45 -7.03 2.00
CA SER A 70 -0.23 -6.26 3.06
C SER A 70 -1.42 -5.46 2.60
#